data_AF-A0A162PDY0-F1
#
_entry.id   AF-A0A162PDY0-F1
#
_cell.length_a   1.000
_cell.length_b   1.000
_cell.length_c   1.000
_cell.angle_alpha   90.00
_cell.angle_beta   90.00
_cell.angle_gamma   90.00
#
_symmetry.space_group_name_H-M   'P 1'
#
loop_
_entity.id
_entity.type
_entity.pdbx_description
1 polymer ?
#
loop_
_entity_poly.entity_id
_entity_poly.type
_entity_poly.pdbx_seq_one_letter_code
_entity_poly.pdbx_strand_id
1 'polypeptide(L)'
;MSTQRRSVLKSLFASLLGVTGVSAVAKAAENKAAEKEVKNVTDFQGVPLFSGSTSYNGMVFIAGKGAHFDGDVKAHTDHVLKELEKELIKAGSSMEKVLKVNVYLNDIADYKAMNEVYMGRFGKNPPVRTTVAVAKGGVPGDSLVEIDCIAYK
;
A
#
# COMPACT_ATOMS: atom_id res chain seq x y z
N MET A 1 -59.64 -26.15 57.59
CA MET A 1 -59.69 -27.42 56.82
C MET A 1 -59.51 -27.06 55.36
N SER A 2 -58.26 -27.15 54.87
CA SER A 2 -57.74 -28.15 53.90
C SER A 2 -58.05 -27.73 52.45
N THR A 3 -57.18 -27.77 51.44
CA THR A 3 -55.81 -28.31 51.28
C THR A 3 -55.19 -27.67 50.02
N GLN A 4 -53.87 -27.47 50.05
CA GLN A 4 -52.90 -27.35 48.92
C GLN A 4 -53.32 -27.85 47.52
N ARG A 5 -52.77 -27.21 46.46
CA ARG A 5 -51.72 -27.80 45.57
C ARG A 5 -51.13 -26.85 44.51
N ARG A 6 -49.82 -26.56 44.66
CA ARG A 6 -48.69 -26.48 43.68
C ARG A 6 -48.95 -25.88 42.29
N SER A 7 -48.37 -24.70 41.97
CA SER A 7 -47.05 -24.52 41.28
C SER A 7 -46.92 -25.30 39.97
N VAL A 8 -46.77 -24.59 38.83
CA VAL A 8 -45.84 -24.93 37.73
C VAL A 8 -45.94 -23.92 36.56
N LEU A 9 -44.77 -23.40 36.13
CA LEU A 9 -44.37 -22.82 34.83
C LEU A 9 -45.15 -21.59 34.29
N LYS A 10 -44.59 -20.37 34.25
CA LYS A 10 -43.51 -19.91 33.33
C LYS A 10 -43.55 -20.56 31.95
N SER A 11 -44.24 -19.92 30.99
CA SER A 11 -43.74 -19.56 29.66
C SER A 11 -44.89 -19.23 28.71
N LEU A 12 -44.88 -18.02 28.14
CA LEU A 12 -45.07 -17.76 26.71
C LEU A 12 -45.02 -16.24 26.48
N PHE A 13 -43.85 -15.82 26.02
CA PHE A 13 -43.57 -14.53 25.41
C PHE A 13 -44.46 -14.34 24.17
N ALA A 14 -45.25 -13.27 24.14
CA ALA A 14 -45.77 -12.69 22.90
C ALA A 14 -46.25 -11.25 23.16
N SER A 15 -45.39 -10.26 22.89
CA SER A 15 -45.79 -9.02 22.23
C SER A 15 -44.55 -8.18 21.89
N LEU A 16 -44.18 -8.25 20.62
CA LEU A 16 -43.44 -7.24 19.88
C LEU A 16 -44.06 -5.85 20.14
N LEU A 17 -43.23 -4.84 20.43
CA LEU A 17 -43.24 -3.48 19.86
C LEU A 17 -42.40 -2.57 20.76
N GLY A 18 -41.18 -2.21 20.31
CA GLY A 18 -40.37 -1.21 21.02
C GLY A 18 -38.84 -1.36 20.90
N VAL A 19 -38.30 -2.04 19.88
CA VAL A 19 -36.85 -2.02 19.60
C VAL A 19 -36.53 -0.81 18.72
N THR A 20 -36.66 0.40 19.29
CA THR A 20 -36.12 1.63 18.73
C THR A 20 -35.24 2.26 19.79
N GLY A 21 -34.01 1.77 19.93
CA GLY A 21 -33.11 2.29 20.97
C GLY A 21 -31.65 1.84 20.95
N VAL A 22 -31.24 0.93 20.07
CA VAL A 22 -29.85 0.41 20.07
C VAL A 22 -29.00 0.90 18.88
N SER A 23 -29.56 1.70 17.96
CA SER A 23 -28.88 2.01 16.69
C SER A 23 -28.09 3.33 16.66
N ALA A 24 -28.01 4.09 17.75
CA ALA A 24 -27.52 5.48 17.71
C ALA A 24 -26.39 5.82 18.69
N VAL A 25 -25.65 4.83 19.20
CA VAL A 25 -24.25 5.10 19.55
C VAL A 25 -23.46 4.83 18.28
N ALA A 26 -23.43 5.86 17.43
CA ALA A 26 -22.45 5.97 16.38
C ALA A 26 -21.12 5.48 16.93
N LYS A 27 -20.49 4.51 16.24
CA LYS A 27 -19.04 4.38 16.28
C LYS A 27 -18.51 5.77 15.93
N ALA A 28 -18.30 6.60 16.93
CA ALA A 28 -17.28 7.62 16.88
C ALA A 28 -16.04 6.82 16.53
N ALA A 29 -15.69 6.83 15.24
CA ALA A 29 -14.38 6.38 14.82
C ALA A 29 -13.45 7.20 15.69
N GLU A 30 -12.85 6.55 16.69
CA GLU A 30 -11.78 7.14 17.47
C GLU A 30 -10.82 7.67 16.43
N ASN A 31 -10.75 8.99 16.35
CA ASN A 31 -9.85 9.70 15.47
C ASN A 31 -8.47 9.56 16.13
N LYS A 32 -7.96 8.32 16.16
CA LYS A 32 -6.59 8.03 16.54
C LYS A 32 -5.78 8.83 15.54
N ALA A 33 -5.06 9.83 16.04
CA ALA A 33 -4.18 10.64 15.20
C ALA A 33 -3.39 9.69 14.31
N ALA A 34 -3.47 9.90 12.99
CA ALA A 34 -2.83 8.99 12.05
C ALA A 34 -1.34 8.89 12.41
N GLU A 35 -0.91 7.69 12.80
CA GLU A 35 0.46 7.45 13.20
C GLU A 35 1.30 7.13 11.97
N LYS A 36 2.53 7.64 11.94
CA LYS A 36 3.49 7.34 10.87
C LYS A 36 3.98 5.91 11.05
N GLU A 37 3.69 5.04 10.08
CA GLU A 37 4.21 3.68 10.03
C GLU A 37 5.41 3.64 9.08
N VAL A 38 6.54 3.09 9.51
CA VAL A 38 7.79 3.02 8.73
C VAL A 38 8.20 1.57 8.57
N LYS A 39 8.56 1.14 7.35
CA LYS A 39 9.02 -0.22 7.04
C LYS A 39 10.30 -0.21 6.24
N ASN A 40 11.07 -1.30 6.38
CA ASN A 40 12.31 -1.56 5.65
C ASN A 40 13.31 -0.40 5.77
N VAL A 41 13.65 -0.02 6.99
CA VAL A 41 14.68 1.01 7.24
C VAL A 41 16.03 0.50 6.77
N THR A 42 16.69 1.29 5.93
CA THR A 42 18.06 1.09 5.48
C THR A 42 18.98 1.86 6.41
N ASP A 43 19.93 1.16 7.01
CA ASP A 43 20.97 1.73 7.86
C ASP A 43 22.28 1.91 7.08
N PHE A 44 22.98 2.99 7.36
CA PHE A 44 24.34 3.24 6.90
C PHE A 44 25.23 3.50 8.10
N GLN A 45 26.20 2.61 8.35
CA GLN A 45 27.13 2.70 9.49
C GLN A 45 26.42 2.81 10.86
N GLY A 46 25.29 2.10 11.01
CA GLY A 46 24.49 2.10 12.24
C GLY A 46 23.59 3.32 12.42
N VAL A 47 23.48 4.18 11.40
CA VAL A 47 22.58 5.33 11.37
C VAL A 47 21.46 5.09 10.35
N PRO A 48 20.18 5.21 10.73
CA PRO A 48 19.06 5.14 9.79
C PRO A 48 19.17 6.20 8.69
N LEU A 49 19.22 5.77 7.43
CA LEU A 49 19.38 6.65 6.28
C LEU A 49 18.04 6.98 5.62
N PHE A 50 17.28 5.95 5.24
CA PHE A 50 15.94 6.07 4.66
C PHE A 50 15.10 4.81 4.89
N SER A 51 13.80 4.87 4.62
CA SER A 51 12.88 3.72 4.70
C SER A 51 12.45 3.25 3.33
N GLY A 52 12.30 1.95 3.11
CA GLY A 52 11.71 1.39 1.90
C GLY A 52 10.26 1.81 1.69
N SER A 53 9.49 1.96 2.77
CA SER A 53 8.16 2.55 2.72
C SER A 53 7.78 3.28 4.00
N THR A 54 6.97 4.33 3.85
CA THR A 54 6.31 5.05 4.95
C THR A 54 4.82 5.16 4.65
N SER A 55 3.97 4.93 5.65
CA SER A 55 2.53 5.18 5.54
C SER A 55 2.07 6.25 6.52
N TYR A 56 1.14 7.09 6.08
CA TYR A 56 0.52 8.12 6.91
C TYR A 56 -0.88 8.43 6.42
N ASN A 57 -1.88 8.35 7.31
CA ASN A 57 -3.29 8.65 7.01
C ASN A 57 -3.83 7.93 5.76
N GLY A 58 -3.57 6.63 5.64
CA GLY A 58 -3.99 5.81 4.50
C GLY A 58 -3.14 5.98 3.23
N MET A 59 -2.27 6.99 3.16
CA MET A 59 -1.30 7.14 2.07
C MET A 59 -0.08 6.26 2.31
N VAL A 60 0.51 5.76 1.23
CA VAL A 60 1.70 4.92 1.21
C VAL A 60 2.73 5.57 0.27
N PHE A 61 3.95 5.75 0.76
CA PHE A 61 5.07 6.31 0.03
C PHE A 61 6.15 5.25 -0.09
N ILE A 62 6.53 4.89 -1.31
CA ILE A 62 7.54 3.88 -1.61
C ILE A 62 8.80 4.59 -2.08
N ALA A 63 9.93 4.29 -1.45
CA ALA A 63 11.23 4.81 -1.90
C ALA A 63 11.63 4.24 -3.27
N GLY A 64 12.54 4.95 -3.95
CA GLY A 64 13.09 4.53 -5.23
C GLY A 64 13.63 3.10 -5.18
N LYS A 65 13.21 2.29 -6.15
CA LYS A 65 13.73 0.93 -6.36
C LYS A 65 14.54 0.93 -7.65
N GLY A 66 15.81 0.54 -7.54
CA GLY A 66 16.69 0.24 -8.65
C GLY A 66 16.91 -1.27 -8.79
N ALA A 67 17.74 -1.64 -9.75
CA ALA A 67 18.22 -2.98 -10.02
C ALA A 67 19.77 -3.00 -10.03
N HIS A 68 20.37 -3.96 -9.34
CA HIS A 68 21.81 -4.04 -9.08
C HIS A 68 22.40 -5.37 -9.58
N PHE A 69 22.26 -5.61 -10.87
CA PHE A 69 22.80 -6.79 -11.57
C PHE A 69 23.01 -6.44 -13.04
N ASP A 70 23.80 -7.25 -13.75
CA ASP A 70 24.00 -7.06 -15.20
C ASP A 70 22.73 -7.40 -15.99
N GLY A 71 22.28 -6.50 -16.85
CA GLY A 71 21.10 -6.71 -17.67
C GLY A 71 20.80 -5.55 -18.62
N ASP A 72 19.75 -5.73 -19.41
CA ASP A 72 19.18 -4.64 -20.20
C ASP A 72 18.11 -3.89 -19.40
N VAL A 73 17.65 -2.76 -19.94
CA VAL A 73 16.64 -1.94 -19.26
C VAL A 73 15.33 -2.68 -19.04
N LYS A 74 15.01 -3.70 -19.87
CA LYS A 74 13.79 -4.50 -19.71
C LYS A 74 13.89 -5.38 -18.46
N ALA A 75 15.01 -6.06 -18.28
CA ALA A 75 15.30 -6.87 -17.10
C ALA A 75 15.30 -6.00 -15.82
N HIS A 76 15.93 -4.83 -15.87
CA HIS A 76 15.93 -3.89 -14.75
C HIS A 76 14.51 -3.38 -14.43
N THR A 77 13.74 -3.00 -15.46
CA THR A 77 12.36 -2.52 -15.30
C THR A 77 11.47 -3.59 -14.66
N ASP A 78 11.54 -4.83 -15.13
CA ASP A 78 10.76 -5.95 -14.57
C ASP A 78 11.12 -6.20 -13.10
N HIS A 79 12.41 -6.21 -12.78
CA HIS A 79 12.89 -6.35 -11.40
C HIS A 79 12.35 -5.23 -10.50
N VAL A 80 12.55 -3.97 -10.91
CA VAL A 80 12.12 -2.79 -10.16
C VAL A 80 10.61 -2.82 -9.89
N LEU A 81 9.79 -3.18 -10.89
CA LEU A 81 8.34 -3.27 -10.72
C LEU A 81 7.93 -4.40 -9.76
N LYS A 82 8.65 -5.53 -9.75
CA LYS A 82 8.44 -6.60 -8.77
C LYS A 82 8.84 -6.17 -7.35
N GLU A 83 9.90 -5.39 -7.21
CA GLU A 83 10.30 -4.85 -5.90
C GLU A 83 9.30 -3.80 -5.38
N LEU A 84 8.75 -2.95 -6.25
CA LEU A 84 7.64 -2.05 -5.91
C LEU A 84 6.42 -2.83 -5.45
N GLU A 85 6.02 -3.87 -6.18
CA GLU A 85 4.87 -4.72 -5.83
C GLU A 85 5.06 -5.37 -4.44
N LYS A 86 6.23 -5.94 -4.18
CA LYS A 86 6.57 -6.53 -2.87
C LYS A 86 6.49 -5.49 -1.74
N GLU A 87 7.03 -4.28 -1.95
CA GLU A 87 7.02 -3.22 -0.94
C GLU A 87 5.59 -2.69 -0.69
N LEU A 88 4.80 -2.50 -1.75
CA LEU A 88 3.39 -2.10 -1.66
C LEU A 88 2.58 -3.14 -0.85
N ILE A 89 2.76 -4.43 -1.12
CA ILE A 89 2.10 -5.51 -0.37
C ILE A 89 2.50 -5.47 1.11
N LYS A 90 3.79 -5.31 1.41
CA LYS A 90 4.27 -5.17 2.80
C LYS A 90 3.67 -3.94 3.50
N ALA A 91 3.43 -2.87 2.76
CA ALA A 91 2.79 -1.65 3.26
C ALA A 91 1.24 -1.73 3.32
N GLY A 92 0.63 -2.85 2.93
CA GLY A 92 -0.83 -3.02 2.94
C GLY A 92 -1.55 -2.35 1.76
N SER A 93 -0.85 -2.12 0.65
CA SER A 93 -1.35 -1.57 -0.60
C SER A 93 -1.21 -2.60 -1.74
N SER A 94 -1.33 -2.17 -3.00
CA SER A 94 -1.13 -2.99 -4.19
C SER A 94 -0.77 -2.13 -5.40
N MET A 95 -0.33 -2.76 -6.50
CA MET A 95 -0.07 -2.08 -7.77
C MET A 95 -1.29 -1.32 -8.32
N GLU A 96 -2.50 -1.81 -8.09
CA GLU A 96 -3.74 -1.15 -8.53
C GLU A 96 -4.12 0.08 -7.70
N LYS A 97 -3.52 0.24 -6.52
CA LYS A 97 -3.77 1.39 -5.62
C LYS A 97 -2.71 2.48 -5.76
N VAL A 98 -1.83 2.37 -6.75
CA VAL A 98 -0.81 3.40 -7.01
C VAL A 98 -1.46 4.61 -7.66
N LEU A 99 -1.18 5.79 -7.11
CA LEU A 99 -1.72 7.08 -7.55
C LEU A 99 -0.73 7.83 -8.44
N LYS A 100 0.56 7.79 -8.09
CA LYS A 100 1.64 8.48 -8.79
C LYS A 100 2.88 7.61 -8.88
N VAL A 101 3.55 7.67 -10.03
CA VAL A 101 4.85 7.06 -10.28
C VAL A 101 5.82 8.09 -10.84
N ASN A 102 7.06 8.06 -10.36
CA ASN A 102 8.19 8.72 -11.01
C ASN A 102 9.15 7.67 -11.55
N VAL A 103 9.56 7.82 -12.81
CA VAL A 103 10.54 6.96 -13.47
C VAL A 103 11.77 7.78 -13.82
N TYR A 104 12.93 7.35 -13.34
CA TYR A 104 14.22 7.94 -13.66
C TYR A 104 15.01 6.95 -14.51
N LEU A 105 15.31 7.33 -15.75
CA LEU A 105 16.11 6.53 -16.68
C LEU A 105 17.57 6.98 -16.66
N ASN A 106 18.48 6.01 -16.78
CA ASN A 106 19.90 6.32 -16.95
C ASN A 106 20.20 6.93 -18.34
N ASP A 107 19.46 6.50 -19.36
CA ASP A 107 19.50 7.06 -20.72
C ASP A 107 18.07 7.18 -21.27
N ILE A 108 17.74 8.32 -21.87
CA ILE A 108 16.40 8.54 -22.44
C ILE A 108 16.12 7.63 -23.63
N ALA A 109 17.16 7.09 -24.29
CA ALA A 109 17.04 6.12 -25.37
C ALA A 109 16.27 4.85 -24.94
N ASP A 110 16.32 4.51 -23.64
CA ASP A 110 15.66 3.32 -23.09
C ASP A 110 14.15 3.48 -22.88
N TYR A 111 13.60 4.68 -23.08
CA TYR A 111 12.20 4.99 -22.78
C TYR A 111 11.22 4.00 -23.42
N LYS A 112 11.43 3.64 -24.69
CA LYS A 112 10.54 2.70 -25.39
C LYS A 112 10.63 1.29 -24.80
N ALA A 113 11.84 0.78 -24.58
CA ALA A 113 12.06 -0.56 -24.06
C ALA A 113 11.53 -0.71 -22.61
N MET A 114 11.72 0.30 -21.77
CA MET A 114 11.12 0.36 -20.43
C MET A 114 9.58 0.31 -20.51
N ASN A 115 8.97 1.09 -21.40
CA ASN A 115 7.51 1.14 -21.53
C ASN A 115 6.89 -0.22 -21.92
N GLU A 116 7.59 -1.03 -22.73
CA GLU A 116 7.13 -2.37 -23.12
C GLU A 116 6.94 -3.29 -21.90
N VAL A 117 7.78 -3.15 -20.87
CA VAL A 117 7.67 -3.92 -19.62
C VAL A 117 6.72 -3.25 -18.63
N TYR A 118 6.69 -1.92 -18.60
CA TYR A 118 5.83 -1.14 -17.70
C TYR A 118 4.33 -1.29 -18.00
N MET A 119 3.96 -1.50 -19.27
CA MET A 119 2.57 -1.50 -19.71
C MET A 119 1.72 -2.56 -18.98
N GLY A 120 0.56 -2.14 -18.47
CA GLY A 120 -0.41 -3.02 -17.81
C GLY A 120 -0.06 -3.42 -16.37
N ARG A 121 1.11 -3.04 -15.85
CA ARG A 121 1.59 -3.46 -14.52
C ARG A 121 0.82 -2.85 -13.34
N PHE A 122 0.08 -1.76 -13.57
CA PHE A 122 -0.72 -1.05 -12.57
C PHE A 122 -2.23 -1.29 -12.73
N GLY A 123 -2.62 -2.37 -13.40
CA GLY A 123 -4.02 -2.72 -13.61
C GLY A 123 -4.76 -1.81 -14.59
N LYS A 124 -6.10 -1.80 -14.50
CA LYS A 124 -6.99 -1.12 -15.47
C LYS A 124 -6.96 0.41 -15.35
N ASN A 125 -6.72 0.94 -14.16
CA ASN A 125 -6.73 2.37 -13.86
C ASN A 125 -5.31 2.78 -13.43
N PRO A 126 -4.40 3.09 -14.37
CA PRO A 126 -3.01 3.34 -14.04
C PRO A 126 -2.80 4.70 -13.33
N PRO A 127 -1.69 4.85 -12.57
CA PRO A 127 -1.32 6.11 -11.92
C PRO A 127 -0.96 7.20 -12.92
N VAL A 128 -0.96 8.46 -12.45
CA VAL A 128 -0.25 9.52 -13.17
C VAL A 128 1.25 9.23 -13.14
N ARG A 129 1.96 9.54 -14.22
CA ARG A 129 3.38 9.22 -14.35
C ARG A 129 4.20 10.43 -14.80
N THR A 130 5.36 10.60 -14.18
CA THR A 130 6.43 11.46 -14.68
C THR A 130 7.61 10.57 -15.07
N THR A 131 8.23 10.83 -16.23
CA THR A 131 9.44 10.12 -16.67
C THR A 131 10.48 11.13 -17.14
N VAL A 132 11.69 11.01 -16.61
CA VAL A 132 12.84 11.83 -17.00
C VAL A 132 14.07 10.93 -17.12
N ALA A 133 15.08 11.41 -17.85
CA ALA A 133 16.42 10.82 -17.78
C ALA A 133 17.30 11.67 -16.88
N VAL A 134 18.11 11.02 -16.05
CA VAL A 134 19.16 11.67 -15.26
C VAL A 134 20.44 11.81 -16.09
N ALA A 135 21.48 12.44 -15.53
CA ALA A 135 22.80 12.39 -16.14
C ALA A 135 23.25 10.93 -16.27
N LYS A 136 23.93 10.58 -17.37
CA LYS A 136 24.39 9.20 -17.62
C LYS A 136 25.28 8.71 -16.47
N GLY A 137 24.99 7.52 -15.96
CA GLY A 137 25.57 6.94 -14.74
C GLY A 137 24.99 7.49 -13.43
N GLY A 138 23.94 8.31 -13.51
CA GLY A 138 23.37 9.04 -12.38
C GLY A 138 22.32 8.25 -11.58
N VAL A 139 21.93 7.06 -12.05
CA VAL A 139 21.08 6.15 -11.26
C VAL A 139 21.99 5.29 -10.37
N PRO A 140 21.78 5.26 -9.04
CA PRO A 140 22.65 4.53 -8.11
C PRO A 140 22.79 3.03 -8.41
N GLY A 141 23.98 2.50 -8.13
CA GLY A 141 24.26 1.07 -8.18
C GLY A 141 24.15 0.45 -9.57
N ASP A 142 24.65 1.17 -10.58
CA ASP A 142 24.69 0.78 -11.99
C ASP A 142 23.33 0.40 -12.60
N SER A 143 22.25 0.94 -12.03
CA SER A 143 20.93 0.66 -12.56
C SER A 143 20.61 1.46 -13.82
N LEU A 144 19.84 0.86 -14.72
CA LEU A 144 19.34 1.54 -15.92
C LEU A 144 18.02 2.28 -15.68
N VAL A 145 17.30 1.95 -14.60
CA VAL A 145 16.04 2.59 -14.22
C VAL A 145 15.87 2.55 -12.71
N GLU A 146 15.35 3.65 -12.15
CA GLU A 146 14.86 3.70 -10.77
C GLU A 146 13.42 4.23 -10.77
N ILE A 147 12.55 3.63 -9.94
CA ILE A 147 11.13 4.00 -9.87
C ILE A 147 10.71 4.17 -8.41
N ASP A 148 10.06 5.30 -8.11
CA ASP A 148 9.34 5.54 -6.86
C ASP A 148 7.83 5.61 -7.10
N CYS A 149 7.03 5.44 -6.05
CA CYS A 149 5.59 5.62 -6.17
C CYS A 149 4.88 6.06 -4.88
N ILE A 150 3.70 6.63 -5.08
CA ILE A 150 2.75 6.98 -4.02
C ILE A 150 1.46 6.20 -4.28
N ALA A 151 0.93 5.56 -3.24
CA ALA A 151 -0.26 4.73 -3.28
C ALA A 151 -1.17 5.01 -2.07
N TYR A 152 -2.29 4.29 -1.98
CA TYR A 152 -3.17 4.27 -0.81
C TYR A 152 -3.44 2.86 -0.30
N LYS A 153 -3.86 2.74 0.96
CA LYS A 153 -4.30 1.48 1.59
C LYS A 153 -5.77 1.18 1.29
#